data_AF-A0A661QZ14-F1
#
_entry.id   AF-A0A661QZ14-F1
#
_cell.length_a   1.000
_cell.length_b   1.000
_cell.length_c   1.000
_cell.angle_alpha   90.00
_cell.angle_beta   90.00
_cell.angle_gamma   90.00
#
_symmetry.space_group_name_H-M   'P 1'
#
loop_
_entity.id
_entity.type
_entity.pdbx_description
1 polymer ?
#
loop_
_entity_poly.entity_id
_entity_poly.type
_entity_poly.pdbx_seq_one_letter_code
_entity_poly.pdbx_strand_id
1 'polypeptide(L)'
;MGEKFKGLRAGHIYIVERPDSQVKIGCSITPEQRVRTIETQGGFALTNIFISEKILCYQTAENEIHKILFRDRKIGEWFVTPFEEAKKVFFANLWQTKTYLALVEHELNRDLEKER
;
A
#
# COMPACT_ATOMS: atom_id res chain seq x y z
N MET A 1 25.09 5.51 -10.45
CA MET A 1 24.27 4.82 -9.43
C MET A 1 22.86 5.42 -9.19
N GLY A 2 22.31 6.25 -10.11
CA GLY A 2 21.17 7.14 -9.79
C GLY A 2 19.77 6.75 -10.27
N GLU A 3 19.61 5.76 -11.17
CA GLU A 3 18.31 5.43 -11.76
C GLU A 3 17.72 4.07 -11.33
N LYS A 4 18.56 3.10 -10.93
CA LYS A 4 18.13 1.72 -10.65
C LYS A 4 17.25 1.55 -9.40
N PHE A 5 17.28 2.50 -8.46
CA PHE A 5 16.55 2.40 -7.18
C PHE A 5 15.47 3.47 -6.98
N LYS A 6 15.11 4.19 -8.06
CA LYS A 6 14.11 5.25 -8.06
C LYS A 6 12.70 4.64 -7.87
N GLY A 7 12.36 4.27 -6.64
CA GLY A 7 11.13 3.54 -6.29
C GLY A 7 11.16 2.81 -4.93
N LEU A 8 12.36 2.60 -4.37
CA LEU A 8 12.54 2.01 -3.03
C LEU A 8 12.26 3.03 -1.93
N ARG A 9 11.00 3.40 -1.78
CA ARG A 9 10.52 4.17 -0.64
C ARG A 9 9.79 3.24 0.32
N ALA A 10 10.01 3.46 1.61
CA ALA A 10 9.32 2.76 2.67
C ALA A 10 8.11 3.57 3.14
N GLY A 11 6.97 2.92 3.32
CA GLY A 11 5.74 3.53 3.80
C GLY A 11 4.73 2.48 4.22
N HIS A 12 3.50 2.90 4.46
CA HIS A 12 2.41 2.05 4.93
C HIS A 12 1.30 2.00 3.89
N ILE A 13 0.62 0.87 3.81
CA ILE A 13 -0.71 0.76 3.22
C ILE A 13 -1.73 0.97 4.34
N TYR A 14 -2.76 1.75 4.07
CA TYR A 14 -3.93 1.81 4.93
C TYR A 14 -5.17 1.36 4.14
N ILE A 15 -6.05 0.68 4.84
CA ILE A 15 -7.37 0.27 4.35
C ILE A 15 -8.36 0.81 5.38
N VAL A 16 -9.34 1.58 4.94
CA VAL A 16 -10.33 2.18 5.83
C VAL A 16 -11.72 2.01 5.27
N GLU A 17 -12.71 1.82 6.13
CA GLU A 17 -14.10 1.68 5.75
C GLU A 17 -14.90 2.86 6.31
N ARG A 18 -15.81 3.41 5.50
CA ARG A 18 -16.73 4.45 5.94
C ARG A 18 -18.14 3.87 6.19
N PRO A 19 -19.06 4.61 6.83
CA PRO A 19 -20.34 4.07 7.29
C PRO A 19 -21.27 3.46 6.22
N ASP A 20 -21.08 3.77 4.93
CA ASP A 20 -21.85 3.19 3.82
C ASP A 20 -21.18 1.94 3.20
N SER A 21 -20.27 1.30 3.96
CA SER A 21 -19.52 0.10 3.58
C SER A 21 -18.61 0.26 2.35
N GLN A 22 -18.27 1.50 1.97
CA GLN A 22 -17.21 1.73 0.99
C GLN A 22 -15.85 1.71 1.65
N VAL A 23 -14.91 1.05 0.99
CA VAL A 23 -13.54 0.87 1.47
C VAL A 23 -12.61 1.73 0.65
N LYS A 24 -11.72 2.48 1.31
CA LYS A 24 -10.62 3.21 0.69
C LYS A 24 -9.31 2.50 0.97
N ILE A 25 -8.50 2.35 -0.08
CA ILE A 25 -7.16 1.79 0.00
C ILE A 25 -6.20 2.88 -0.45
N GLY A 26 -5.21 3.19 0.38
CA GLY A 26 -4.20 4.17 0.04
C GLY A 26 -2.89 3.92 0.75
N CYS A 27 -1.93 4.80 0.50
CA CYS A 27 -0.56 4.63 0.97
C CYS A 27 -0.01 5.94 1.57
N SER A 28 0.82 5.86 2.61
CA SER A 28 1.39 7.05 3.27
C SER A 28 2.62 6.71 4.12
N ILE A 29 3.50 7.69 4.32
CA ILE A 29 4.57 7.63 5.35
C ILE A 29 4.06 8.03 6.74
N THR A 30 2.89 8.65 6.83
CA THR A 30 2.20 9.10 8.05
C THR A 30 0.72 8.70 7.97
N PRO A 31 0.40 7.39 8.01
CA PRO A 31 -0.95 6.89 7.74
C PRO A 31 -1.99 7.40 8.75
N GLU A 32 -1.65 7.56 10.02
CA GLU A 32 -2.58 8.02 11.07
C GLU A 32 -3.08 9.44 10.79
N GLN A 33 -2.17 10.33 10.36
CA GLN A 33 -2.53 11.70 9.95
C GLN A 33 -3.43 11.68 8.71
N ARG A 34 -3.17 10.75 7.78
CA ARG A 34 -3.97 10.60 6.56
C ARG A 34 -5.38 10.09 6.87
N VAL A 35 -5.51 9.12 7.77
CA VAL A 35 -6.78 8.61 8.28
C VAL A 35 -7.61 9.73 8.92
N ARG A 36 -7.01 10.51 9.84
CA ARG A 36 -7.69 11.68 10.45
C ARG A 36 -8.11 12.72 9.43
N THR A 37 -7.28 12.96 8.42
CA THR A 37 -7.59 13.89 7.33
C THR A 37 -8.80 13.40 6.53
N ILE A 38 -8.89 12.09 6.26
CA ILE A 38 -10.02 11.48 5.56
C ILE A 38 -11.31 11.67 6.37
N GLU A 39 -11.28 11.43 7.67
CA GLU A 39 -12.45 11.65 8.54
C GLU A 39 -12.88 13.12 8.55
N THR A 40 -11.91 14.03 8.73
CA THR A 40 -12.16 15.48 8.80
C THR A 40 -12.72 16.03 7.49
N GLN A 41 -12.10 15.69 6.36
CA GLN A 41 -12.54 16.17 5.04
C GLN A 41 -13.80 15.46 4.55
N GLY A 42 -14.01 14.20 4.96
CA GLY A 42 -15.18 13.41 4.61
C GLY A 42 -16.42 13.77 5.43
N GLY A 43 -16.25 14.33 6.62
CA GLY A 43 -17.37 14.63 7.53
C GLY A 43 -17.99 13.38 8.14
N PHE A 44 -17.22 12.30 8.30
CA PHE A 44 -17.66 11.04 8.89
C PHE A 44 -16.53 10.38 9.69
N ALA A 45 -16.91 9.56 10.69
CA ALA A 45 -15.98 8.66 11.36
C ALA A 45 -15.85 7.36 10.56
N LEU A 46 -14.62 6.82 10.47
CA LEU A 46 -14.38 5.53 9.83
C LEU A 46 -14.84 4.40 10.75
N THR A 47 -15.48 3.38 10.18
CA THR A 47 -16.00 2.22 10.93
C THR A 47 -14.94 1.16 11.17
N ASN A 48 -14.05 0.96 10.21
CA ASN A 48 -12.92 0.04 10.30
C ASN A 48 -11.65 0.69 9.77
N ILE A 49 -10.53 0.44 10.43
CA ILE A 49 -9.22 0.97 10.08
C ILE A 49 -8.19 -0.15 10.18
N PHE A 50 -7.42 -0.33 9.11
CA PHE A 50 -6.24 -1.17 9.07
C PHE A 50 -5.07 -0.34 8.56
N ILE A 51 -3.93 -0.42 9.24
CA ILE A 51 -2.66 0.17 8.84
C ILE A 51 -1.63 -0.95 8.85
N SER A 52 -0.94 -1.15 7.73
CA SER A 52 0.09 -2.18 7.63
C SER A 52 1.33 -1.83 8.44
N GLU A 53 2.19 -2.82 8.64
CA GLU A 53 3.60 -2.54 8.92
C GLU A 53 4.24 -1.71 7.79
N LYS A 54 5.40 -1.13 8.07
CA LYS A 54 6.14 -0.36 7.07
C LYS A 54 6.73 -1.31 6.03
N ILE A 55 6.41 -1.11 4.77
CA ILE A 55 6.88 -1.92 3.64
C ILE A 55 7.65 -1.06 2.64
N LEU A 56 8.63 -1.66 1.97
CA LEU A 56 9.25 -1.05 0.79
C LEU A 56 8.32 -1.13 -0.41
N CYS A 57 8.50 -0.20 -1.33
CA CYS A 57 7.72 -0.10 -2.56
C CYS A 57 6.21 -0.02 -2.28
N TYR A 58 5.82 0.59 -1.16
CA TYR A 58 4.42 0.70 -0.72
C TYR A 58 3.50 1.32 -1.78
N GLN A 59 4.01 2.24 -2.61
CA GLN A 59 3.27 2.79 -3.76
C GLN A 59 3.03 1.75 -4.86
N THR A 60 4.00 0.88 -5.14
CA THR A 60 3.81 -0.21 -6.09
C THR A 60 2.78 -1.20 -5.56
N ALA A 61 2.86 -1.56 -4.28
CA ALA A 61 1.91 -2.46 -3.64
C ALA A 61 0.47 -1.91 -3.71
N GLU A 62 0.29 -0.62 -3.42
CA GLU A 62 -1.02 0.04 -3.53
C GLU A 62 -1.56 0.01 -4.96
N ASN A 63 -0.74 0.35 -5.95
CA ASN A 63 -1.11 0.29 -7.36
C ASN A 63 -1.54 -1.12 -7.80
N GLU A 64 -0.85 -2.17 -7.37
CA GLU A 64 -1.23 -3.54 -7.70
C GLU A 64 -2.56 -3.95 -7.05
N ILE A 65 -2.78 -3.60 -5.78
CA ILE A 65 -4.06 -3.84 -5.10
C ILE A 65 -5.19 -3.10 -5.82
N HIS A 66 -4.95 -1.86 -6.23
CA HIS A 66 -5.89 -1.05 -7.00
C HIS A 66 -6.24 -1.64 -8.36
N LYS A 67 -5.27 -2.27 -9.05
CA LYS A 67 -5.49 -2.99 -10.32
C LYS A 67 -6.32 -4.24 -10.10
N ILE A 68 -6.04 -5.01 -9.05
CA ILE A 68 -6.78 -6.23 -8.70
C ILE A 68 -8.25 -5.89 -8.40
N LEU A 69 -8.49 -4.83 -7.63
CA LEU A 69 -9.83 -4.39 -7.23
C LEU A 69 -10.47 -3.40 -8.21
N PHE A 70 -9.91 -3.24 -9.41
CA PHE A 70 -10.36 -2.22 -10.36
C PHE A 70 -11.85 -2.31 -10.70
N ARG A 71 -12.40 -3.53 -10.80
CA ARG A 71 -13.82 -3.75 -11.12
C ARG A 71 -14.78 -3.30 -10.02
N ASP A 72 -14.30 -3.23 -8.78
CA ASP A 72 -15.09 -2.82 -7.62
C ASP A 72 -14.91 -1.33 -7.29
N ARG A 73 -14.12 -0.61 -8.09
CA ARG A 73 -13.86 0.82 -7.88
C ARG A 73 -15.11 1.63 -8.20
N LYS A 74 -15.56 2.42 -7.22
CA LYS A 74 -16.74 3.27 -7.35
C LYS A 74 -16.37 4.69 -7.75
N ILE A 75 -15.62 5.40 -6.91
CA ILE A 75 -15.21 6.80 -7.14
C ILE A 75 -13.82 7.03 -6.56
N GLY A 76 -12.88 7.47 -7.40
CA GLY A 76 -11.49 7.70 -7.00
C GLY A 76 -10.85 6.41 -6.47
N GLU A 77 -10.46 6.42 -5.20
CA GLU A 77 -9.84 5.28 -4.51
C GLU A 77 -10.82 4.60 -3.53
N TRP A 78 -12.14 4.80 -3.71
CA TRP A 78 -13.19 4.12 -2.95
C TRP A 78 -13.75 2.93 -3.73
N PHE A 79 -13.87 1.80 -3.07
CA PHE A 79 -14.26 0.50 -3.60
C PHE A 79 -15.50 -0.03 -2.86
N VAL A 80 -16.30 -0.86 -3.54
CA VAL A 80 -17.42 -1.60 -2.92
C VAL A 80 -17.00 -2.96 -2.36
N THR A 81 -15.72 -3.33 -2.52
CA THR A 81 -15.13 -4.54 -1.95
C THR A 81 -15.24 -4.50 -0.42
N PRO A 82 -15.70 -5.58 0.24
CA PRO A 82 -15.75 -5.65 1.69
C PRO A 82 -14.37 -5.45 2.36
N PHE A 83 -14.35 -4.83 3.53
CA PHE A 83 -13.11 -4.48 4.24
C PHE A 83 -12.16 -5.66 4.45
N GLU A 84 -12.68 -6.80 4.90
CA GLU A 84 -11.88 -8.01 5.09
C GLU A 84 -11.35 -8.60 3.79
N GLU A 85 -12.08 -8.44 2.68
CA GLU A 85 -11.62 -8.90 1.37
C GLU A 85 -10.50 -8.00 0.83
N ALA A 86 -10.61 -6.69 1.01
CA ALA A 86 -9.52 -5.75 0.70
C ALA A 86 -8.23 -6.09 1.49
N LYS A 87 -8.36 -6.45 2.78
CA LYS A 87 -7.22 -6.93 3.57
C LYS A 87 -6.62 -8.22 3.03
N LYS A 88 -7.45 -9.20 2.64
CA LYS A 88 -6.93 -10.44 2.03
C LYS A 88 -6.16 -10.17 0.76
N VAL A 89 -6.65 -9.27 -0.10
CA VAL A 89 -5.92 -8.86 -1.31
C VAL A 89 -4.58 -8.23 -0.95
N PHE A 90 -4.53 -7.35 0.06
CA PHE A 90 -3.26 -6.81 0.55
C PHE A 90 -2.30 -7.93 1.01
N PHE A 91 -2.74 -8.84 1.88
CA PHE A 91 -1.88 -9.91 2.40
C PHE A 91 -1.43 -10.91 1.32
N ALA A 92 -2.29 -11.22 0.35
CA ALA A 92 -1.95 -12.08 -0.78
C ALA A 92 -0.86 -11.48 -1.67
N ASN A 93 -0.76 -10.14 -1.72
CA ASN A 93 0.22 -9.42 -2.52
C ASN A 93 1.44 -8.93 -1.72
N LEU A 94 1.44 -9.11 -0.40
CA LEU A 94 2.56 -8.77 0.48
C LEU A 94 3.83 -9.59 0.18
N TRP A 95 3.69 -10.78 -0.41
CA TRP A 95 4.86 -11.60 -0.78
C TRP A 95 5.69 -10.98 -1.91
N GLN A 96 5.05 -10.28 -2.85
CA GLN A 96 5.72 -9.70 -4.01
C GLN A 96 6.70 -8.59 -3.59
N THR A 97 6.38 -7.82 -2.54
CA THR A 97 7.29 -6.80 -2.00
C THR A 97 8.48 -7.41 -1.28
N LYS A 98 8.30 -8.53 -0.56
CA LYS A 98 9.39 -9.27 0.11
C LYS A 98 10.36 -9.92 -0.88
N THR A 99 9.85 -10.51 -1.97
CA THR A 99 10.69 -11.13 -3.01
C THR A 99 11.47 -10.09 -3.82
N TYR A 100 10.86 -8.95 -4.15
CA TYR A 100 11.56 -7.84 -4.80
C TYR A 100 12.71 -7.30 -3.93
N LEU A 101 12.48 -7.20 -2.61
CA LEU A 101 13.47 -6.84 -1.61
C LEU A 101 14.70 -7.75 -1.64
N ALA A 102 14.48 -9.07 -1.57
CA ALA A 102 15.56 -10.05 -1.58
C ALA A 102 16.37 -10.00 -2.89
N LEU A 103 15.72 -9.75 -4.03
CA LEU A 103 16.39 -9.60 -5.33
C LEU A 103 17.23 -8.33 -5.40
N VAL A 104 16.70 -7.20 -4.90
CA VAL A 104 17.42 -5.92 -4.83
C VAL A 104 18.63 -6.02 -3.91
N GLU A 105 18.48 -6.59 -2.71
CA GLU A 105 19.59 -6.80 -1.77
C GLU A 105 20.68 -7.69 -2.37
N HIS A 106 20.29 -8.77 -3.03
CA HIS A 106 21.23 -9.66 -3.71
C HIS A 106 21.96 -8.96 -4.88
N GLU A 107 21.27 -8.12 -5.66
CA GLU A 107 21.92 -7.32 -6.71
C GLU A 107 22.90 -6.29 -6.15
N LEU A 108 22.52 -5.59 -5.08
CA LEU A 108 23.39 -4.60 -4.44
C LEU A 108 24.67 -5.24 -3.89
N ASN A 109 24.54 -6.39 -3.24
CA ASN A 109 25.68 -7.13 -2.68
C ASN A 109 26.63 -7.60 -3.78
N ARG A 110 26.11 -8.11 -4.91
CA ARG A 110 26.94 -8.51 -6.06
C ARG A 110 27.69 -7.35 -6.70
N ASP A 111 27.09 -6.17 -6.78
CA ASP A 111 27.76 -4.99 -7.35
C ASP A 111 28.88 -4.49 -6.41
N LEU A 112 28.66 -4.51 -5.08
CA LEU A 112 29.69 -4.18 -4.07
C LEU A 112 30.88 -5.16 -4.08
N GLU A 113 30.63 -6.44 -4.32
CA GLU A 113 31.69 -7.46 -4.43
C GLU A 113 32.56 -7.30 -5.68
N LYS A 114 32.03 -6.71 -6.77
CA LYS A 114 32.78 -6.46 -8.02
C LYS A 114 33.62 -5.20 -7.99
N GLU A 115 33.34 -4.28 -7.07
CA GLU A 115 34.12 -3.04 -6.87
C GLU A 115 35.27 -3.20 -5.87
N ARG A 116 35.45 -4.40 -5.29
CA ARG A 116 36.58 -4.79 -4.43
C ARG A 116 37.66 -5.54 -5.21
#